data_AF-A0A2E9QI00-F1
#
_entry.id   AF-A0A2E9QI00-F1
#
_cell.length_a   1.000
_cell.length_b   1.000
_cell.length_c   1.000
_cell.angle_alpha   90.00
_cell.angle_beta   90.00
_cell.angle_gamma   90.00
#
_symmetry.space_group_name_H-M   'P 1'
#
loop_
_entity.id
_entity.type
_entity.pdbx_description
1 polymer ?
#
loop_
_entity_poly.entity_id
_entity_poly.type
_entity_poly.pdbx_seq_one_letter_code
_entity_poly.pdbx_strand_id
1 'polypeptide(L)'
;MDNISKYEKEKLLQILECSEKELDVLKEKAIKLIDGDCNFCDIFLKILQQGYNIREATLSAILLGEKMGYKRAEIEMEEEIKNKLYRAFKNAQ
;
A
#
# COMPACT_ATOMS: atom_id res chain seq x y z
N MET A 1 -0.68 -8.24 -0.67
CA MET A 1 -0.02 -9.23 -1.58
C MET A 1 -0.42 -10.70 -1.43
N ASP A 2 -1.16 -11.14 -0.41
CA ASP A 2 -1.41 -12.59 -0.24
C ASP A 2 -2.52 -13.15 -1.16
N ASN A 3 -3.17 -12.29 -1.95
CA ASN A 3 -4.30 -12.61 -2.84
C ASN A 3 -4.03 -12.32 -4.33
N ILE A 4 -2.78 -12.21 -4.78
CA ILE A 4 -2.46 -12.03 -6.21
C ILE A 4 -2.56 -13.37 -6.93
N SER A 5 -3.24 -13.40 -8.07
CA SER A 5 -3.31 -14.60 -8.91
C SER A 5 -1.93 -14.96 -9.46
N LYS A 6 -1.76 -16.23 -9.89
CA LYS A 6 -0.51 -16.70 -10.51
C LYS A 6 -0.11 -15.83 -11.71
N TYR A 7 -1.07 -15.44 -12.54
CA TYR A 7 -0.85 -14.57 -13.70
C TYR A 7 -0.35 -13.17 -13.30
N GLU A 8 -0.98 -12.56 -12.29
CA GLU A 8 -0.57 -11.23 -11.81
C GLU A 8 0.82 -11.27 -11.16
N LYS A 9 1.14 -12.36 -10.45
CA LYS A 9 2.47 -12.58 -9.89
C LYS A 9 3.53 -12.71 -10.98
N GLU A 10 3.29 -13.50 -12.01
CA GLU A 10 4.21 -13.63 -13.17
C GLU A 10 4.41 -12.29 -13.88
N LYS A 11 3.34 -11.52 -14.10
CA LYS A 11 3.42 -10.19 -14.70
C LYS A 11 4.22 -9.21 -13.84
N LEU A 12 4.05 -9.27 -12.52
CA LEU A 12 4.80 -8.45 -11.58
C LEU A 12 6.30 -8.78 -11.60
N LEU A 13 6.65 -10.07 -11.62
CA LEU A 13 8.04 -10.54 -11.73
C LEU A 13 8.68 -10.08 -13.06
N GLN A 14 7.93 -10.09 -14.16
CA GLN A 14 8.39 -9.57 -15.45
C GLN A 14 8.62 -8.05 -15.41
N ILE A 15 7.68 -7.27 -14.90
CA ILE A 15 7.80 -5.80 -14.81
C ILE A 15 9.00 -5.41 -13.94
N LEU A 16 9.22 -6.15 -12.86
CA LEU A 16 10.32 -5.93 -11.95
C LEU A 16 11.59 -6.66 -12.36
N GLU A 17 11.60 -7.38 -13.49
CA GLU A 17 12.75 -8.16 -13.97
C GLU A 17 13.48 -8.91 -12.84
N CYS A 18 12.73 -9.67 -12.04
CA CYS A 18 13.26 -10.33 -10.84
C CYS A 18 12.69 -11.74 -10.66
N SER A 19 13.42 -12.58 -9.92
CA SER A 19 12.97 -13.89 -9.46
C SER A 19 12.03 -13.77 -8.26
N GLU A 20 11.27 -14.84 -7.97
CA GLU A 20 10.41 -14.87 -6.78
C GLU A 20 11.17 -14.61 -5.48
N LYS A 21 12.38 -15.17 -5.35
CA LYS A 21 13.21 -14.96 -4.15
C LYS A 21 13.64 -13.51 -4.01
N GLU A 22 13.97 -12.85 -5.12
CA GLU A 22 14.31 -11.42 -5.11
C GLU A 22 13.08 -10.59 -4.78
N LEU A 23 11.90 -10.93 -5.32
CA LEU A 23 10.65 -10.27 -4.99
C LEU A 23 10.33 -10.33 -3.49
N ASP A 24 10.56 -11.48 -2.84
CA ASP A 24 10.37 -11.62 -1.39
C ASP A 24 11.30 -10.70 -0.58
N VAL A 25 12.58 -10.61 -0.97
CA VAL A 25 13.55 -9.69 -0.35
C VAL A 25 13.15 -8.24 -0.56
N LEU A 26 12.69 -7.88 -1.75
CA LEU A 26 12.21 -6.55 -2.08
C LEU A 26 10.97 -6.19 -1.25
N LYS A 27 10.05 -7.14 -1.07
CA LYS A 27 8.83 -6.98 -0.26
C LYS A 27 9.17 -6.72 1.21
N GLU A 28 10.10 -7.47 1.80
CA GLU A 28 10.53 -7.23 3.18
C GLU A 28 11.16 -5.86 3.37
N LYS A 29 12.02 -5.44 2.44
CA LYS A 29 12.63 -4.10 2.48
C LYS A 29 11.57 -3.01 2.42
N ALA A 30 10.62 -3.12 1.49
CA ALA A 30 9.52 -2.17 1.35
C ALA A 30 8.64 -2.12 2.60
N ILE A 31 8.27 -3.27 3.18
CA ILE A 31 7.48 -3.32 4.43
C ILE A 31 8.18 -2.56 5.56
N LYS A 32 9.49 -2.81 5.78
CA LYS A 32 10.30 -2.11 6.79
C LYS A 32 10.37 -0.60 6.56
N LEU A 33 10.30 -0.17 5.31
CA LEU A 33 10.32 1.24 4.90
C LEU A 33 8.98 1.94 5.16
N ILE A 34 7.89 1.17 5.04
CA ILE A 34 6.50 1.63 5.17
C ILE A 34 5.99 1.49 6.63
N ASP A 35 6.74 0.81 7.50
CA ASP A 35 6.47 0.73 8.94
C ASP A 35 7.02 1.96 9.67
N GLY A 36 6.19 3.00 9.75
CA GLY A 36 6.41 4.22 10.53
C GLY A 36 5.37 5.29 10.20
N ASP A 37 5.13 6.24 11.10
CA ASP A 37 4.24 7.41 10.91
C ASP A 37 4.81 8.45 9.92
N CYS A 38 5.55 7.99 8.91
CA CYS A 38 6.11 8.85 7.88
C CYS A 38 5.03 9.19 6.85
N ASN A 39 4.95 10.48 6.49
CA ASN A 39 4.05 10.90 5.43
C ASN A 39 4.57 10.39 4.06
N PHE A 40 3.70 10.35 3.06
CA PHE A 40 3.99 9.89 1.70
C PHE A 40 5.32 10.42 1.13
N CYS A 41 5.56 11.73 1.25
CA CYS A 41 6.77 12.37 0.76
C CYS A 41 8.02 11.85 1.48
N ASP A 42 7.93 11.57 2.78
CA ASP A 42 9.06 11.09 3.58
C ASP A 42 9.45 9.66 3.17
N ILE A 43 8.46 8.80 2.90
CA ILE A 43 8.71 7.43 2.44
C ILE A 43 9.30 7.45 1.02
N PHE A 44 8.75 8.27 0.13
CA PHE A 44 9.24 8.41 -1.24
C PHE A 44 10.67 9.01 -1.27
N LEU A 45 10.95 10.01 -0.42
CA LEU A 45 12.29 10.56 -0.27
C LEU A 45 13.27 9.55 0.32
N LYS A 46 12.87 8.72 1.30
CA LYS A 46 13.72 7.63 1.81
C LYS A 46 14.04 6.60 0.72
N ILE A 47 13.06 6.27 -0.13
CA ILE A 47 13.27 5.39 -1.28
C ILE A 47 14.31 5.99 -2.23
N LEU A 48 14.19 7.28 -2.56
CA LEU A 48 15.11 7.97 -3.46
C LEU A 48 16.51 8.20 -2.85
N GLN A 49 16.58 8.51 -1.55
CA GLN A 49 17.83 8.79 -0.83
C GLN A 49 18.69 7.55 -0.59
N GLN A 50 18.08 6.37 -0.45
CA GLN A 50 18.83 5.13 -0.23
C GLN A 50 19.46 4.55 -1.51
N GLY A 51 19.31 5.23 -2.66
CA GLY A 51 19.89 4.78 -3.92
C GLY A 51 19.28 3.45 -4.41
N TYR A 52 18.04 3.17 -3.98
CA TYR A 52 17.30 2.00 -4.43
C TYR A 52 17.17 1.99 -5.95
N ASN A 53 17.25 0.81 -6.55
CA ASN A 53 17.05 0.70 -7.98
C ASN A 53 15.57 0.98 -8.34
N ILE A 54 15.28 1.26 -9.61
CA ILE A 54 13.92 1.57 -10.08
C ILE A 54 12.91 0.47 -9.69
N ARG A 55 13.35 -0.79 -9.59
CA ARG A 55 12.49 -1.94 -9.21
C ARG A 55 12.09 -1.86 -7.75
N GLU A 56 13.05 -1.60 -6.86
CA GLU A 56 12.83 -1.39 -5.41
C GLU A 56 11.90 -0.21 -5.16
N ALA A 57 12.09 0.89 -5.90
CA ALA A 57 11.22 2.06 -5.81
C ALA A 57 9.79 1.78 -6.29
N THR A 58 9.66 1.07 -7.41
CA THR A 58 8.36 0.70 -8.00
C THR A 58 7.57 -0.22 -7.08
N LEU A 59 8.21 -1.27 -6.55
CA LEU A 59 7.54 -2.20 -5.63
C LEU A 59 7.11 -1.50 -4.34
N SER A 60 7.97 -0.64 -3.80
CA SER A 60 7.66 0.13 -2.59
C SER A 60 6.48 1.07 -2.82
N ALA A 61 6.39 1.71 -4.00
CA ALA A 61 5.26 2.55 -4.36
C ALA A 61 3.95 1.75 -4.51
N ILE A 62 4.00 0.55 -5.11
CA ILE A 62 2.83 -0.34 -5.24
C ILE A 62 2.30 -0.75 -3.86
N LEU A 63 3.18 -1.22 -2.98
CA LEU A 63 2.84 -1.62 -1.61
C LEU A 63 2.31 -0.45 -0.78
N LEU A 64 2.89 0.74 -0.96
CA LEU A 64 2.42 1.95 -0.31
C LEU A 64 1.02 2.32 -0.79
N GLY A 65 0.77 2.27 -2.10
CA GLY A 65 -0.55 2.51 -2.69
C GLY A 65 -1.62 1.55 -2.16
N GLU A 66 -1.29 0.26 -2.04
CA GLU A 66 -2.17 -0.75 -1.43
C GLU A 66 -2.52 -0.37 0.02
N LYS A 67 -1.52 -0.13 0.88
CA LYS A 67 -1.73 0.22 2.30
C LYS A 67 -2.53 1.52 2.47
N MET A 68 -2.28 2.52 1.62
CA MET A 68 -3.02 3.79 1.64
C MET A 68 -4.47 3.64 1.17
N GLY A 69 -4.70 2.83 0.13
CA GLY A 69 -6.05 2.53 -0.36
C GLY A 69 -6.92 1.92 0.74
N TYR A 70 -6.36 0.96 1.51
CA TYR A 70 -7.06 0.37 2.64
C TYR A 70 -7.36 1.38 3.76
N LYS A 71 -6.35 2.16 4.19
CA LYS A 71 -6.57 3.21 5.22
C LYS A 71 -7.62 4.23 4.79
N ARG A 72 -7.62 4.63 3.52
CA ARG A 72 -8.61 5.55 2.98
C ARG A 72 -10.00 4.93 2.99
N ALA A 73 -10.14 3.69 2.54
CA ALA A 73 -11.41 2.97 2.54
C ALA A 73 -11.96 2.80 3.97
N GLU A 74 -11.10 2.55 4.95
CA GLU A 74 -11.47 2.47 6.37
C GLU A 74 -12.06 3.79 6.88
N ILE A 75 -11.40 4.92 6.61
CA ILE A 75 -11.87 6.26 6.99
C ILE A 75 -13.20 6.59 6.32
N GLU A 76 -13.32 6.34 5.02
CA GLU A 76 -14.55 6.60 4.26
C GLU A 76 -15.72 5.75 4.81
N MET A 77 -15.47 4.49 5.16
CA MET A 77 -16.48 3.61 5.77
C MET A 77 -16.88 4.09 7.17
N GLU A 78 -15.94 4.54 7.98
CA GLU A 78 -16.22 5.10 9.31
C GLU A 78 -17.10 6.36 9.21
N GLU A 79 -16.78 7.28 8.30
CA GLU A 79 -17.61 8.46 8.06
C GLU A 79 -19.00 8.10 7.54
N GLU A 80 -19.12 7.12 6.64
CA GLU A 80 -20.41 6.67 6.13
C GLU A 80 -21.29 6.11 7.26
N ILE A 81 -20.72 5.30 8.15
CA ILE A 81 -21.41 4.76 9.32
C ILE A 81 -21.85 5.89 10.26
N LYS A 82 -20.96 6.83 10.58
CA LYS A 82 -21.29 8.00 11.41
C LYS A 82 -22.46 8.79 10.83
N ASN A 83 -22.46 9.02 9.51
CA ASN A 83 -23.52 9.73 8.82
C ASN A 83 -24.85 8.96 8.84
N LYS A 84 -24.82 7.64 8.65
CA LYS A 84 -26.02 6.78 8.75
C LYS A 84 -26.61 6.82 10.15
N LEU A 85 -25.78 6.70 11.20
CA LEU A 85 -26.20 6.79 12.59
C LEU A 85 -26.81 8.16 12.90
N TYR A 86 -26.12 9.25 12.53
CA TYR A 86 -26.63 10.61 12.74
C TYR A 86 -28.00 10.82 12.09
N ARG A 87 -28.19 10.38 10.85
CA ARG A 87 -29.50 10.45 10.16
C ARG A 87 -30.57 9.61 10.85
N ALA A 88 -30.24 8.40 11.28
CA ALA A 88 -31.17 7.52 11.98
C ALA A 88 -31.64 8.15 13.30
N PHE A 89 -30.73 8.73 14.09
CA PHE A 89 -31.10 9.42 15.34
C PHE A 89 -31.85 10.72 15.10
N LYS A 90 -31.48 11.50 14.07
CA LYS A 90 -32.16 12.75 13.73
C LYS A 90 -33.58 12.54 13.18
N ASN A 91 -33.82 11.45 12.44
CA ASN A 91 -35.12 11.11 11.87
C ASN A 91 -36.02 10.29 12.82
N ALA A 92 -35.51 9.91 14.00
CA ALA A 92 -36.26 9.22 15.05
C ALA A 92 -36.91 10.17 16.06
N GLN A 93 -36.70 11.49 15.91
CA GLN A 93 -37.40 12.59 16.60
C GLN A 93 -38.49 13.16 15.70
#